data_AF-A0A3M1U1X5-F1
#
_entry.id   AF-A0A3M1U1X5-F1
#
_cell.length_a   1.000
_cell.length_b   1.000
_cell.length_c   1.000
_cell.angle_alpha   90.00
_cell.angle_beta   90.00
_cell.angle_gamma   90.00
#
_symmetry.space_group_name_H-M   'P 1'
#
loop_
_entity.id
_entity.type
_entity.pdbx_description
1 polymer ?
#
loop_
_entity_poly.entity_id
_entity_poly.type
_entity_poly.pdbx_seq_one_letter_code
_entity_poly.pdbx_strand_id
1 'polypeptide(L)'
;MPGLRQDVYRLPTVPVAVPHRRYALPTIQQFATVCLNSQASYRKGCRHEGRSIVYDDRGSSSRLASRGAALVPSTLWRWISFLGSMPETAGKMIQLVREHEPDSQLHRQTWHVPPSRYRSQERKQVLQEALKWLVAANTFLEAVARRGPPAHVTNLATVLSWR
;
A
#
# COMPACT_ATOMS: atom_id res chain seq x y z
N MET A 1 -35.00 -2.16 -16.30
CA MET A 1 -34.26 -1.06 -15.65
C MET A 1 -32.76 -1.26 -15.84
N PRO A 2 -32.14 -0.77 -16.93
CA PRO A 2 -30.70 -0.85 -17.15
C PRO A 2 -30.03 0.43 -16.62
N GLY A 3 -29.04 0.33 -15.71
CA GLY A 3 -28.33 1.55 -15.26
C GLY A 3 -27.40 1.49 -14.04
N LEU A 4 -27.18 0.33 -13.39
CA LEU A 4 -26.43 0.27 -12.11
C LEU A 4 -25.04 -0.37 -12.20
N ARG A 5 -24.40 -0.41 -13.38
CA ARG A 5 -23.13 -1.15 -13.56
C ARG A 5 -21.86 -0.31 -13.64
N GLN A 6 -21.91 1.02 -13.68
CA GLN A 6 -20.73 1.81 -14.10
C GLN A 6 -19.85 2.40 -13.00
N ASP A 7 -20.29 2.51 -11.74
CA ASP A 7 -19.51 3.31 -10.77
C ASP A 7 -19.35 2.63 -9.40
N VAL A 8 -18.90 1.38 -9.42
CA VAL A 8 -18.44 0.71 -8.20
C VAL A 8 -16.92 0.67 -8.27
N TYR A 9 -16.25 1.26 -7.28
CA TYR A 9 -14.79 1.13 -7.16
C TYR A 9 -14.49 -0.29 -6.70
N ARG A 10 -13.97 -1.10 -7.63
CA ARG A 10 -13.76 -2.54 -7.45
C ARG A 10 -12.31 -2.83 -7.12
N LEU A 11 -12.12 -3.65 -6.11
CA LEU A 11 -10.82 -4.23 -5.81
C LEU A 11 -10.66 -5.50 -6.62
N PRO A 12 -9.52 -5.74 -7.28
CA PRO A 12 -9.21 -7.09 -7.71
C PRO A 12 -9.29 -8.01 -6.48
N THR A 13 -10.07 -9.08 -6.56
CA THR A 13 -10.21 -10.03 -5.46
C THR A 13 -8.97 -10.88 -5.36
N VAL A 14 -7.98 -10.35 -4.64
CA VAL A 14 -6.81 -11.10 -4.25
C VAL A 14 -7.07 -11.67 -2.86
N PRO A 15 -6.95 -13.00 -2.66
CA PRO A 15 -6.96 -13.55 -1.32
C PRO A 15 -5.83 -12.89 -0.55
N VAL A 16 -6.12 -12.45 0.67
CA VAL A 16 -5.14 -11.95 1.63
C VAL A 16 -3.93 -12.88 1.62
N ALA A 17 -2.77 -12.35 1.21
CA ALA A 17 -1.48 -13.01 1.27
C ALA A 17 -1.44 -14.44 0.70
N VAL A 18 -1.62 -14.60 -0.61
CA VAL A 18 -1.11 -15.79 -1.31
C VAL A 18 0.37 -15.53 -1.66
N PRO A 19 1.33 -16.39 -1.25
CA PRO A 19 2.77 -16.17 -1.44
C PRO A 19 3.24 -15.89 -2.88
N HIS A 20 2.40 -16.18 -3.88
CA HIS A 20 2.72 -16.09 -5.31
C HIS A 20 1.82 -15.11 -6.10
N ARG A 21 0.82 -14.46 -5.47
CA ARG A 21 0.01 -13.42 -6.15
C ARG A 21 0.54 -12.02 -5.82
N ARG A 22 1.61 -11.64 -6.54
CA ARG A 22 2.33 -10.36 -6.47
C ARG A 22 1.51 -9.12 -6.90
N TYR A 23 0.25 -9.30 -7.29
CA TYR A 23 -0.65 -8.24 -7.77
C TYR A 23 -1.41 -7.49 -6.66
N ALA A 24 -1.28 -7.90 -5.39
CA ALA A 24 -1.94 -7.20 -4.28
C ALA A 24 -1.20 -5.92 -3.84
N LEU A 25 0.09 -5.79 -4.14
CA LEU A 25 0.90 -4.70 -3.58
C LEU A 25 0.52 -3.31 -4.11
N PRO A 26 0.27 -3.09 -5.41
CA PRO A 26 -0.20 -1.79 -5.90
C PRO A 26 -1.53 -1.38 -5.27
N THR A 27 -2.42 -2.36 -5.04
CA THR A 27 -3.68 -2.13 -4.34
C THR A 27 -3.44 -1.74 -2.89
N ILE A 28 -2.63 -2.51 -2.15
CA ILE A 28 -2.26 -2.22 -0.77
C ILE A 28 -1.62 -0.82 -0.65
N GLN A 29 -0.69 -0.49 -1.55
CA GLN A 29 -0.03 0.80 -1.66
C GLN A 29 -1.04 1.92 -1.82
N GLN A 30 -1.88 1.83 -2.85
CA GLN A 30 -2.89 2.85 -3.15
C GLN A 30 -3.77 3.16 -1.93
N PHE A 31 -4.31 2.12 -1.29
CA PHE A 31 -5.19 2.31 -0.13
C PHE A 31 -4.46 2.80 1.10
N ALA A 32 -3.25 2.29 1.36
CA ALA A 32 -2.45 2.76 2.48
C ALA A 32 -2.02 4.22 2.29
N THR A 33 -1.66 4.64 1.07
CA THR A 33 -1.35 6.03 0.72
C THR A 33 -2.54 6.94 0.98
N VAL A 34 -3.73 6.60 0.47
CA VAL A 34 -4.95 7.38 0.72
C VAL A 34 -5.22 7.49 2.22
N CYS A 35 -5.11 6.38 2.96
CA CYS A 35 -5.35 6.37 4.40
C CYS A 35 -4.33 7.17 5.20
N LEU A 36 -3.05 7.14 4.84
CA LEU A 36 -1.98 7.79 5.61
C LEU A 36 -1.83 9.27 5.26
N ASN A 37 -2.07 9.67 4.00
CA ASN A 37 -1.96 11.07 3.57
C ASN A 37 -3.14 11.95 3.98
N SER A 38 -4.37 11.43 3.97
CA SER A 38 -5.58 12.27 4.11
C SER A 38 -6.03 12.51 5.56
N GLN A 39 -5.28 12.06 6.57
CA GLN A 39 -5.71 11.91 7.97
C GLN A 39 -7.05 11.15 8.15
N ALA A 40 -7.64 10.61 7.07
CA ALA A 40 -8.96 10.03 7.07
C ALA A 40 -9.03 8.78 7.95
N SER A 41 -10.15 8.59 8.63
CA SER A 41 -10.41 7.36 9.38
C SER A 41 -10.38 6.15 8.44
N TYR A 42 -10.05 4.96 8.96
CA TYR A 42 -10.09 3.73 8.16
C TYR A 42 -11.47 3.50 7.51
N ARG A 43 -12.57 3.94 8.16
CA ARG A 43 -13.91 3.90 7.56
C ARG A 43 -14.02 4.73 6.29
N LYS A 44 -13.41 5.91 6.27
CA LYS A 44 -13.36 6.77 5.08
C LYS A 44 -12.40 6.22 4.02
N GLY A 45 -11.31 5.56 4.42
CA GLY A 45 -10.40 4.86 3.50
C GLY A 45 -11.00 3.65 2.79
N CYS A 46 -12.03 3.03 3.36
CA CYS A 46 -12.82 1.97 2.70
C CYS A 46 -13.86 2.51 1.69
N ARG A 47 -13.85 3.81 1.43
CA ARG A 47 -14.77 4.47 0.50
C ARG A 47 -13.99 5.21 -0.57
N HIS A 48 -14.49 5.14 -1.80
CA HIS A 48 -14.04 5.97 -2.90
C HIS A 48 -15.21 6.86 -3.31
N GLU A 49 -15.03 8.18 -3.29
CA GLU A 49 -16.08 9.15 -3.62
C GLU A 49 -17.41 8.92 -2.87
N GLY A 50 -17.30 8.57 -1.58
CA GLY A 50 -18.45 8.29 -0.71
C GLY A 50 -19.05 6.88 -0.86
N ARG A 51 -18.65 6.11 -1.89
CA ARG A 51 -19.14 4.76 -2.18
C ARG A 51 -18.26 3.68 -1.58
N SER A 52 -18.86 2.59 -1.11
CA SER A 52 -18.12 1.45 -0.55
C SER A 52 -17.30 0.76 -1.64
N ILE A 53 -16.07 0.42 -1.29
CA ILE A 53 -15.17 -0.35 -2.14
C ILE A 53 -15.47 -1.82 -1.94
N VAL A 54 -15.65 -2.60 -3.01
CA VAL A 54 -16.04 -4.03 -2.94
C VAL A 54 -15.05 -4.93 -3.67
N TYR A 55 -14.99 -6.19 -3.26
CA TYR A 55 -14.21 -7.23 -3.95
C TYR A 55 -14.84 -7.61 -5.29
N ASP A 56 -14.04 -7.67 -6.36
CA ASP A 56 -14.46 -8.04 -7.72
C ASP A 56 -14.68 -9.56 -7.88
N ASP A 57 -15.87 -9.97 -8.30
CA ASP A 57 -16.26 -11.36 -8.50
C ASP A 57 -15.74 -11.97 -9.81
N ARG A 58 -15.21 -11.14 -10.71
CA ARG A 58 -14.71 -11.57 -12.02
C ARG A 58 -13.33 -12.22 -11.89
N GLY A 59 -13.30 -13.55 -11.85
CA GLY A 59 -12.07 -14.36 -11.89
C GLY A 59 -11.57 -14.90 -10.55
N SER A 60 -12.36 -14.76 -9.48
CA SER A 60 -12.02 -15.27 -8.15
C SER A 60 -13.21 -16.00 -7.52
N SER A 61 -13.05 -17.28 -7.19
CA SER A 61 -14.03 -18.10 -6.46
C SER A 61 -14.12 -17.75 -4.96
N SER A 62 -13.58 -16.59 -4.57
CA SER A 62 -13.65 -16.12 -3.19
C SER A 62 -15.11 -15.89 -2.78
N ARG A 63 -15.49 -16.48 -1.64
CA ARG A 63 -16.80 -16.26 -1.00
C ARG A 63 -17.07 -14.78 -0.69
N LEU A 64 -16.03 -13.95 -0.56
CA LEU A 64 -16.20 -12.52 -0.30
C LEU A 64 -16.65 -11.78 -1.56
N ALA A 65 -16.10 -12.13 -2.71
CA ALA A 65 -16.44 -11.49 -3.97
C ALA A 65 -17.80 -11.96 -4.48
N SER A 66 -18.11 -13.26 -4.37
CA SER A 66 -19.44 -13.78 -4.73
C SER A 66 -20.57 -13.21 -3.88
N ARG A 67 -20.26 -12.68 -2.69
CA ARG A 67 -21.21 -11.99 -1.79
C ARG A 67 -21.22 -10.48 -1.96
N GLY A 68 -20.44 -9.91 -2.89
CA GLY A 68 -20.29 -8.47 -3.06
C GLY A 68 -19.78 -7.77 -1.79
N ALA A 69 -18.95 -8.45 -1.00
CA ALA A 69 -18.51 -7.93 0.29
C ALA A 69 -17.70 -6.64 0.13
N ALA A 70 -18.01 -5.65 0.96
CA ALA A 70 -17.26 -4.41 1.04
C ALA A 70 -15.92 -4.60 1.77
N LEU A 71 -14.93 -3.79 1.41
CA LEU A 71 -13.68 -3.67 2.13
C LEU A 71 -13.96 -3.19 3.55
N VAL A 72 -13.53 -3.98 4.53
CA VAL A 72 -13.72 -3.64 5.95
C VAL A 72 -12.53 -2.85 6.49
N PRO A 73 -12.73 -1.90 7.42
CA PRO A 73 -11.67 -1.08 8.00
C PRO A 73 -10.52 -1.88 8.63
N SER A 74 -10.81 -3.06 9.17
CA SER A 74 -9.79 -3.96 9.73
C SER A 74 -8.82 -4.48 8.68
N THR A 75 -9.26 -4.65 7.42
CA THR A 75 -8.38 -5.05 6.31
C THR A 75 -7.35 -3.97 6.00
N LEU A 76 -7.75 -2.70 6.02
CA LEU A 76 -6.83 -1.57 5.84
C LEU A 76 -5.76 -1.54 6.94
N TRP A 77 -6.16 -1.76 8.19
CA TRP A 77 -5.19 -1.86 9.28
C TRP A 77 -4.23 -3.04 9.07
N ARG A 78 -4.71 -4.22 8.69
CA ARG A 78 -3.85 -5.38 8.39
C ARG A 78 -2.84 -5.08 7.28
N TRP A 79 -3.25 -4.37 6.23
CA TRP A 79 -2.37 -3.96 5.15
C TRP A 79 -1.31 -2.96 5.62
N ILE A 80 -1.69 -1.95 6.38
CA ILE A 80 -0.76 -0.98 6.97
C ILE A 80 0.22 -1.69 7.92
N SER A 81 -0.25 -2.58 8.78
CA SER A 81 0.60 -3.37 9.67
C SER A 81 1.56 -4.27 8.89
N PHE A 82 1.10 -4.88 7.80
CA PHE A 82 1.95 -5.68 6.92
C PHE A 82 3.07 -4.84 6.28
N LEU A 83 2.77 -3.62 5.82
CA LEU A 83 3.81 -2.71 5.31
C LEU A 83 4.78 -2.28 6.41
N GLY A 84 4.25 -1.91 7.58
CA GLY A 84 5.04 -1.51 8.74
C GLY A 84 5.89 -2.63 9.34
N SER A 85 5.60 -3.89 9.02
CA SER A 85 6.42 -5.03 9.44
C SER A 85 7.61 -5.31 8.51
N MET A 86 7.91 -4.42 7.54
CA MET A 86 9.01 -4.58 6.58
C MET A 86 10.01 -3.40 6.61
N PRO A 87 10.57 -3.07 7.78
CA PRO A 87 11.48 -1.91 7.91
C PRO A 87 12.77 -2.08 7.09
N GLU A 88 13.27 -3.32 6.96
CA GLU A 88 14.45 -3.62 6.16
C GLU A 88 14.23 -3.39 4.66
N THR A 89 13.07 -3.79 4.15
CA THR A 89 12.68 -3.54 2.76
C THR A 89 12.62 -2.03 2.49
N ALA A 90 12.04 -1.26 3.41
CA ALA A 90 12.03 0.21 3.31
C ALA A 90 13.44 0.80 3.32
N GLY A 91 14.33 0.30 4.18
CA GLY A 91 15.74 0.70 4.23
C GLY A 91 16.47 0.45 2.90
N LYS A 92 16.31 -0.75 2.33
CA LYS A 92 16.91 -1.12 1.03
C LYS A 92 16.37 -0.25 -0.11
N MET A 93 15.07 0.03 -0.14
CA MET A 93 14.50 0.97 -1.14
C MET A 93 15.08 2.38 -1.02
N ILE A 94 15.23 2.91 0.20
CA ILE A 94 15.84 4.22 0.43
C ILE A 94 17.30 4.23 -0.03
N GLN A 95 18.04 3.16 0.25
CA GLN A 95 19.42 3.02 -0.22
C GLN A 95 19.50 3.01 -1.74
N LEU A 96 18.66 2.22 -2.43
CA LEU A 96 18.60 2.18 -3.89
C LEU A 96 18.26 3.55 -4.48
N VAL A 97 17.30 4.26 -3.88
CA VAL A 97 16.97 5.63 -4.29
C VAL A 97 18.19 6.55 -4.13
N ARG A 98 18.93 6.45 -3.03
CA ARG A 98 20.13 7.27 -2.81
C ARG A 98 21.24 6.96 -3.81
N GLU A 99 21.46 5.69 -4.14
CA GLU A 99 22.44 5.27 -5.15
C GLU A 99 22.07 5.79 -6.53
N HIS A 100 20.77 5.83 -6.84
CA HIS A 100 20.25 6.25 -8.14
C HIS A 100 20.07 7.77 -8.26
N GLU A 101 19.77 8.43 -7.14
CA GLU A 101 19.48 9.86 -7.01
C GLU A 101 20.15 10.38 -5.72
N PRO A 102 21.45 10.74 -5.77
CA PRO A 102 22.21 11.14 -4.58
C PRO A 102 21.67 12.42 -3.92
N ASP A 103 20.99 13.28 -4.69
CA ASP A 103 20.34 14.49 -4.20
C ASP A 103 19.01 14.23 -3.47
N SER A 104 18.52 12.98 -3.48
CA SER A 104 17.27 12.61 -2.82
C SER A 104 17.37 12.80 -1.30
N GLN A 105 16.50 13.65 -0.76
CA GLN A 105 16.42 13.91 0.69
C GLN A 105 15.63 12.84 1.45
N LEU A 106 15.17 11.78 0.78
CA LEU A 106 14.36 10.70 1.35
C LEU A 106 15.00 10.07 2.60
N HIS A 107 16.33 9.93 2.61
CA HIS A 107 17.08 9.38 3.74
C HIS A 107 17.15 10.31 4.97
N ARG A 108 16.85 11.60 4.81
CA ARG A 108 16.82 12.61 5.89
C ARG A 108 15.39 12.91 6.34
N GLN A 109 14.39 12.35 5.67
CA GLN A 109 13.00 12.65 5.93
C GLN A 109 12.57 12.09 7.29
N THR A 110 11.88 12.93 8.07
CA THR A 110 11.27 12.50 9.33
C THR A 110 9.86 11.99 9.08
N TRP A 111 9.55 10.78 9.53
CA TRP A 111 8.26 10.13 9.34
C TRP A 111 7.28 10.53 10.46
N HIS A 112 6.72 11.72 10.35
CA HIS A 112 5.78 12.23 11.35
C HIS A 112 4.39 11.58 11.19
N VAL A 113 3.87 11.02 12.30
CA VAL A 113 2.49 10.53 12.40
C VAL A 113 1.79 11.35 13.48
N PRO A 114 0.67 12.02 13.18
CA PRO A 114 0.02 12.89 14.15
C PRO A 114 -0.54 12.09 15.35
N PRO A 115 -0.51 12.63 16.58
CA PRO A 115 -0.98 11.94 17.79
C PRO A 115 -2.41 11.38 17.69
N SER A 116 -3.29 12.03 16.93
CA SER A 116 -4.67 11.58 16.69
C SER A 116 -4.79 10.21 16.01
N ARG A 117 -3.72 9.68 15.43
CA ARG A 117 -3.72 8.43 14.63
C ARG A 117 -3.34 7.18 15.43
N TYR A 118 -2.75 7.36 16.60
CA TYR A 118 -2.29 6.27 17.44
C TYR A 118 -2.77 6.42 18.87
N ARG A 119 -3.09 5.29 19.49
CA ARG A 119 -3.45 5.19 20.90
C ARG A 119 -2.35 4.54 21.75
N SER A 120 -1.30 4.04 21.09
CA SER A 120 -0.16 3.35 21.70
C SER A 120 1.10 3.65 20.90
N GLN A 121 2.25 3.52 21.56
CA GLN A 121 3.56 3.73 20.94
C GLN A 121 3.85 2.67 19.86
N GLU A 122 3.46 1.42 20.09
CA GLU A 122 3.57 0.34 19.11
C GLU A 122 2.84 0.69 17.80
N ARG A 123 1.60 1.20 17.93
CA ARG A 123 0.81 1.62 16.77
C ARG A 123 1.44 2.80 16.05
N LYS A 124 2.03 3.75 16.80
CA LYS A 124 2.79 4.86 16.21
C LYS A 124 3.93 4.32 15.36
N GLN A 125 4.74 3.41 15.89
CA GLN A 125 5.89 2.83 15.19
C GLN A 125 5.46 2.11 13.90
N VAL A 126 4.41 1.28 13.97
CA VAL A 126 3.86 0.60 12.77
C VAL A 126 3.43 1.61 11.70
N LEU A 127 2.77 2.70 12.09
CA LEU A 127 2.34 3.75 11.16
C LEU A 127 3.53 4.50 10.56
N GLN A 128 4.58 4.76 11.34
CA GLN A 128 5.80 5.42 10.87
C GLN A 128 6.56 4.54 9.87
N GLU A 129 6.74 3.25 10.18
CA GLU A 129 7.40 2.31 9.26
C GLU A 129 6.58 2.08 7.99
N ALA A 130 5.25 1.99 8.11
CA ALA A 130 4.38 1.88 6.93
C ALA A 130 4.45 3.13 6.05
N LEU A 131 4.48 4.33 6.65
CA LEU A 131 4.64 5.59 5.91
C LEU A 131 5.99 5.65 5.21
N LYS A 132 7.08 5.35 5.92
CA LYS A 132 8.43 5.26 5.36
C LYS A 132 8.48 4.29 4.18
N TRP A 133 7.90 3.10 4.35
CA TRP A 133 7.83 2.08 3.31
C TRP A 133 7.10 2.61 2.06
N LEU A 134 5.96 3.28 2.22
CA LEU A 134 5.19 3.82 1.08
C LEU A 134 5.93 4.89 0.32
N VAL A 135 6.52 5.86 1.03
CA VAL A 135 7.25 6.95 0.37
C VAL A 135 8.49 6.40 -0.32
N ALA A 136 9.20 5.46 0.30
CA ALA A 136 10.34 4.79 -0.32
C ALA A 136 9.94 4.02 -1.58
N ALA A 137 8.83 3.27 -1.54
CA ALA A 137 8.37 2.50 -2.69
C ALA A 137 7.91 3.40 -3.85
N ASN A 138 7.17 4.48 -3.58
CA ASN A 138 6.75 5.43 -4.60
C ASN A 138 7.94 6.14 -5.23
N THR A 139 8.86 6.65 -4.41
CA THR A 139 10.08 7.33 -4.89
C THR A 139 10.94 6.39 -5.74
N PHE A 140 11.09 5.14 -5.31
CA PHE A 140 11.79 4.12 -6.07
C PHE A 140 11.13 3.85 -7.43
N LEU A 141 9.80 3.66 -7.45
CA LEU A 141 9.06 3.45 -8.70
C LEU A 141 9.19 4.64 -9.65
N GLU A 142 9.11 5.86 -9.13
CA GLU A 142 9.29 7.09 -9.93
C GLU A 142 10.71 7.20 -10.50
N ALA A 143 11.72 6.91 -9.69
CA ALA A 143 13.12 6.89 -10.12
C ALA A 143 13.34 5.86 -11.23
N VAL A 144 12.84 4.64 -11.05
CA VAL A 144 12.91 3.56 -12.06
C VAL A 144 12.16 3.94 -13.33
N ALA A 145 11.00 4.57 -13.24
CA ALA A 145 10.25 5.02 -14.41
C ALA A 145 10.98 6.11 -15.20
N ARG A 146 11.76 6.96 -14.52
CA ARG A 146 12.48 8.09 -15.13
C ARG A 146 13.81 7.69 -15.76
N ARG A 147 14.55 6.79 -15.12
CA ARG A 147 15.97 6.49 -15.44
C ARG A 147 16.23 5.01 -15.73
N GLY A 148 15.22 4.16 -15.61
CA GLY A 148 15.35 2.71 -15.72
C GLY A 148 15.75 2.04 -14.39
N PRO A 149 15.62 0.71 -14.31
CA PRO A 149 16.00 -0.03 -13.10
C PRO A 149 17.51 0.04 -12.82
N PRO A 150 17.94 0.04 -11.54
CA PRO A 150 19.34 -0.21 -11.20
C PRO A 150 19.82 -1.54 -11.79
N ALA A 151 21.09 -1.63 -12.17
CA ALA A 151 21.66 -2.81 -12.83
C ALA A 151 21.45 -4.15 -12.07
N HIS A 152 21.25 -4.09 -10.74
CA HIS A 152 21.05 -5.25 -9.88
C HIS A 152 19.61 -5.39 -9.34
N VAL A 153 18.66 -4.52 -9.75
CA VAL A 153 17.25 -4.57 -9.31
C VAL A 153 16.30 -4.28 -10.46
N THR A 154 15.66 -5.31 -10.99
CA THR A 154 14.74 -5.18 -12.15
C THR A 154 13.34 -4.68 -11.79
N ASN A 155 12.83 -4.87 -10.57
CA ASN A 155 11.53 -4.34 -10.12
C ASN A 155 11.35 -4.44 -8.58
N LEU A 156 10.25 -3.88 -8.05
CA LEU A 156 9.86 -3.99 -6.63
C LEU A 156 9.75 -5.44 -6.13
N ALA A 157 9.42 -6.40 -6.99
CA ALA A 157 9.31 -7.81 -6.57
C ALA A 157 10.68 -8.40 -6.21
N THR A 158 11.75 -7.96 -6.87
CA THR A 158 13.13 -8.28 -6.48
C THR A 158 13.43 -7.74 -5.09
N VAL A 159 13.05 -6.49 -4.79
CA VAL A 159 13.29 -5.87 -3.49
C VAL A 159 12.50 -6.54 -2.36
N LEU A 160 11.27 -6.99 -2.64
CA LEU A 160 10.43 -7.72 -1.68
C LEU A 160 10.90 -9.14 -1.40
N SER A 161 11.67 -9.74 -2.32
CA SER A 161 12.24 -11.08 -2.13
C SER A 161 13.40 -11.09 -1.14
N TRP A 162 13.91 -9.91 -0.77
CA TRP A 162 14.98 -9.73 0.21
C TRP A 162 14.47 -9.72 1.66
N ARG A 163 13.39 -10.46 1.89
CA ARG A 163 12.70 -10.65 3.17
C ARG A 163 13.37 -11.72 4.01
#